data_AF-A0A848ZJG8-F1
#
_entry.id   AF-A0A848ZJG8-F1
#
_cell.length_a   1.000
_cell.length_b   1.000
_cell.length_c   1.000
_cell.angle_alpha   90.00
_cell.angle_beta   90.00
_cell.angle_gamma   90.00
#
_symmetry.space_group_name_H-M   'P 1'
#
loop_
_entity.id
_entity.type
_entity.pdbx_description
1 polymer ?
#
loop_
_entity_poly.entity_id
_entity_poly.type
_entity_poly.pdbx_seq_one_letter_code
_entity_poly.pdbx_strand_id
1 'polypeptide(L)' 'MNKSFSMTLSDNWKIQSSNEVTDQGEHLSTDASLSTNWIPAMVPSTVLGTLVHNNTYNNPYFGENLKEIPTQLFN' A
#
# COMPACT_ATOMS: atom_id res chain seq x y z
N MET A 1 -28.39 -27.11 -4.67
CA MET A 1 -28.12 -25.79 -4.07
C MET A 1 -26.81 -25.27 -4.66
N ASN A 2 -26.84 -24.26 -5.52
CA ASN A 2 -25.62 -23.62 -6.02
C ASN A 2 -25.05 -22.75 -4.91
N LYS A 3 -23.99 -23.23 -4.24
CA LYS A 3 -23.23 -22.41 -3.30
C LYS A 3 -22.33 -21.50 -4.13
N SER A 4 -22.57 -20.19 -4.06
CA SER A 4 -21.68 -19.19 -4.63
C SER A 4 -20.34 -19.25 -3.90
N PHE A 5 -19.24 -19.36 -4.65
CA PHE A 5 -17.90 -19.21 -4.10
C PHE A 5 -17.66 -17.73 -3.76
N SER A 6 -17.14 -17.46 -2.56
CA SER A 6 -16.77 -16.12 -2.10
C SER A 6 -15.49 -16.22 -1.28
N MET A 7 -14.58 -15.29 -1.50
CA MET A 7 -13.29 -15.18 -0.81
C MET A 7 -13.05 -13.71 -0.48
N THR A 8 -12.68 -13.43 0.77
CA THR A 8 -12.26 -12.11 1.21
C THR A 8 -10.77 -11.94 0.92
N LEU A 9 -10.40 -10.85 0.26
CA LEU A 9 -9.01 -10.52 -0.06
C LEU A 9 -8.48 -9.47 0.91
N SER A 10 -8.33 -9.83 2.19
CA SER A 10 -7.85 -8.93 3.25
C SER A 10 -6.33 -8.97 3.47
N ASP A 11 -5.67 -10.02 2.99
CA ASP A 11 -4.32 -10.37 3.40
C ASP A 11 -3.30 -10.21 2.25
N ASN A 12 -2.02 -10.10 2.62
CA ASN A 12 -0.87 -10.05 1.70
C ASN A 12 -0.85 -8.90 0.68
N TRP A 13 -1.62 -7.84 0.93
CA TRP A 13 -1.52 -6.62 0.14
C TRP A 13 -0.21 -5.90 0.40
N LYS A 14 0.36 -5.30 -0.66
CA LYS A 14 1.55 -4.48 -0.60
C LYS A 14 1.39 -3.27 -1.52
N ILE A 15 2.06 -2.17 -1.21
CA ILE A 15 2.04 -0.94 -2.00
C ILE A 15 3.45 -0.44 -2.31
N GLN A 16 3.58 0.27 -3.43
CA GLN A 16 4.78 0.99 -3.83
C GLN A 16 4.37 2.21 -4.65
N SER A 17 5.15 3.29 -4.56
CA SER A 17 5.02 4.44 -5.45
C SER A 17 5.30 4.02 -6.89
N SER A 18 4.42 4.37 -7.82
CA SER A 18 4.67 4.10 -9.25
C SER A 18 5.94 4.75 -9.77
N ASN A 19 6.45 5.80 -9.12
CA ASN A 19 7.70 6.45 -9.49
C ASN A 19 8.93 5.55 -9.26
N GLU A 20 8.83 4.59 -8.34
CA GLU A 20 9.90 3.64 -8.01
C GLU A 20 9.76 2.31 -8.78
N VAL A 21 8.73 2.18 -9.62
CA VAL A 21 8.44 0.96 -10.38
C VAL A 21 8.79 1.17 -11.84
N THR A 22 9.78 0.42 -12.33
CA THR A 22 10.24 0.49 -13.72
C THR A 22 9.61 -0.58 -14.62
N ASP A 23 9.08 -1.64 -14.02
CA ASP A 23 8.44 -2.75 -14.74
C ASP A 23 7.12 -2.34 -15.37
N GLN A 24 6.79 -2.97 -16.49
CA GLN A 24 5.51 -2.78 -17.17
C GLN A 24 4.37 -3.47 -16.39
N GLY A 25 3.16 -2.94 -16.50
CA GLY A 25 1.98 -3.47 -15.80
C GLY A 25 1.70 -4.96 -16.08
N GLU A 26 2.05 -5.44 -17.28
CA GLU A 26 1.94 -6.84 -17.68
C GLU A 26 2.81 -7.76 -16.81
N HIS A 27 4.04 -7.32 -16.51
CA HIS A 27 4.96 -8.07 -15.65
C HIS A 27 4.55 -7.96 -14.18
N LEU A 28 4.16 -6.77 -13.73
CA LEU A 28 3.72 -6.54 -12.35
C LEU A 28 2.49 -7.38 -11.96
N SER A 29 1.61 -7.64 -12.92
CA SER A 29 0.37 -8.42 -12.69
C SER A 29 0.57 -9.94 -12.76
N THR A 30 1.78 -10.42 -13.08
CA THR A 30 2.07 -11.84 -13.28
C THR A 30 3.21 -12.37 -12.42
N ASP A 31 4.27 -11.58 -12.22
CA ASP A 31 5.42 -11.97 -11.40
C ASP A 31 5.36 -11.38 -9.99
N ALA A 32 4.94 -12.21 -9.03
CA ALA A 32 4.83 -11.81 -7.64
C ALA A 32 6.17 -11.44 -6.99
N SER A 33 7.31 -11.90 -7.54
CA SER A 33 8.64 -11.64 -6.99
C SER A 33 9.03 -10.16 -7.07
N LEU A 34 8.47 -9.42 -8.03
CA LEU A 34 8.67 -7.97 -8.21
C LEU A 34 8.18 -7.16 -7.00
N SER A 35 7.22 -7.68 -6.24
CA SER A 35 6.63 -7.02 -5.07
C SER A 35 7.28 -7.41 -3.74
N THR A 36 8.38 -8.19 -3.75
CA THR A 36 8.94 -8.77 -2.52
C THR A 36 9.31 -7.70 -1.49
N ASN A 37 9.89 -6.59 -1.95
CA ASN A 37 10.37 -5.48 -1.11
C ASN A 37 9.39 -4.32 -0.97
N TRP A 38 8.13 -4.50 -1.38
CA TRP A 38 7.10 -3.45 -1.28
C TRP A 38 6.57 -3.33 0.14
N ILE A 39 5.95 -2.19 0.45
CA ILE A 39 5.47 -1.85 1.78
C ILE A 39 4.21 -2.69 2.09
N PRO A 40 4.20 -3.51 3.16
CA PRO A 40 3.01 -4.28 3.54
C PRO A 40 1.83 -3.37 3.86
N ALA A 41 0.66 -3.70 3.34
CA ALA A 41 -0.57 -2.93 3.52
C ALA A 41 -1.64 -3.72 4.27
N MET A 42 -2.38 -3.03 5.14
CA MET A 42 -3.58 -3.57 5.79
C MET A 42 -4.82 -3.23 4.95
N VAL A 43 -5.81 -4.12 4.93
CA VAL A 43 -7.10 -3.86 4.26
C VAL A 43 -8.25 -4.02 5.27
N PRO A 44 -9.12 -2.99 5.43
CA PRO A 44 -9.10 -1.69 4.77
C PRO A 44 -8.05 -0.74 5.38
N SER A 45 -7.39 0.05 4.53
CA SER A 45 -6.52 1.18 4.91
C SER A 45 -6.43 2.16 3.73
N THR A 46 -5.91 3.35 3.99
CA THR A 46 -5.47 4.28 2.94
C THR A 46 -3.96 4.15 2.72
N VAL A 47 -3.43 4.72 1.63
CA VAL A 47 -1.97 4.78 1.40
C VAL A 47 -1.26 5.43 2.59
N LEU A 48 -1.74 6.59 3.07
CA LEU A 48 -1.16 7.26 4.23
C LEU A 48 -1.25 6.40 5.50
N GLY A 49 -2.40 5.75 5.75
CA GLY A 49 -2.57 4.87 6.91
C GLY A 49 -1.55 3.72 6.90
N THR A 50 -1.29 3.14 5.73
CA THR A 50 -0.26 2.11 5.56
C THR A 50 1.15 2.65 5.81
N LEU A 51 1.48 3.84 5.30
CA LEU A 51 2.80 4.46 5.52
C LEU A 51 3.04 4.81 7.00
N VAL A 52 2.01 5.29 7.71
CA VAL A 52 2.08 5.52 9.17
C VAL A 52 2.22 4.20 9.93
N HIS A 53 1.46 3.15 9.55
CA HIS A 53 1.56 1.83 10.17
C HIS A 53 2.98 1.23 10.04
N ASN A 54 3.62 1.45 8.90
CA ASN A 54 4.99 1.00 8.64
C ASN A 54 6.07 1.97 9.19
N ASN A 55 5.69 2.97 9.99
CA ASN A 55 6.56 3.99 10.56
C ASN A 55 7.35 4.82 9.53
N THR A 56 6.89 4.85 8.28
CA THR A 56 7.43 5.76 7.26
C THR A 56 7.13 7.22 7.62
N TYR A 57 5.96 7.46 8.22
CA TYR A 57 5.59 8.75 8.79
C TYR A 57 5.19 8.62 10.26
N ASN A 58 5.53 9.65 11.04
CA ASN A 58 5.11 9.76 12.43
C ASN A 58 3.59 9.88 12.53
N ASN A 59 3.04 9.60 13.73
CA ASN A 59 1.62 9.75 14.00
C ASN A 59 1.16 11.17 13.62
N PRO A 60 0.28 11.33 12.60
CA PRO A 60 -0.11 12.65 12.10
C PRO A 60 -0.95 13.43 13.11
N TYR A 61 -1.55 12.77 14.10
CA TYR A 61 -2.35 13.42 15.14
C TYR A 61 -1.53 13.98 16.31
N PHE A 62 -0.21 13.77 16.32
CA PHE A 62 0.66 14.30 17.36
C PHE A 62 1.35 15.59 16.89
N GLY A 63 1.17 16.67 17.65
CA GLY A 63 1.82 17.95 17.40
C GLY A 63 1.55 18.45 15.98
N GLU A 64 2.62 18.70 15.23
CA GLU A 64 2.56 19.23 13.87
C GLU A 64 3.02 18.22 12.81
N ASN A 65 3.12 16.93 13.17
CA ASN A 65 3.63 15.88 12.30
C ASN A 65 2.88 15.79 10.96
N LEU A 66 1.57 16.08 10.95
CA LEU A 66 0.78 16.08 9.71
C LEU A 66 1.31 17.10 8.69
N LYS A 67 1.83 18.25 9.13
CA LYS A 67 2.39 19.29 8.25
C LYS A 67 3.72 18.87 7.63
N GLU A 68 4.42 17.91 8.22
CA GLU A 68 5.72 17.40 7.75
C GLU A 68 5.57 16.35 6.64
N ILE A 69 4.36 15.82 6.43
CA ILE A 69 4.11 14.80 5.40
C ILE A 69 4.08 15.46 4.01
N PRO A 70 4.96 15.06 3.07
CA PRO A 70 4.96 15.63 1.72
C PRO A 70 3.67 15.31 0.96
N THR A 71 3.01 16.35 0.43
CA THR A 71 1.76 16.19 -0.33
C THR A 71 1.97 15.65 -1.73
N GLN A 72 3.17 15.85 -2.30
CA GLN A 72 3.52 15.40 -3.65
C GLN A 72 3.36 13.90 -3.86
N LEU A 73 3.36 13.11 -2.79
CA LEU A 73 3.16 11.65 -2.84
C LEU A 73 1.69 11.24 -2.96
N PHE A 74 0.76 12.20 -2.87
CA PHE A 74 -0.69 11.98 -2.82
C PHE A 74 -1.47 12.80 -3.85
N ASN A 75 -0.77 13.45 -4.80
CA ASN A 75 -1.36 14.34 -5.81
C ASN A 75 -1.56 13.64 -7.16
#